data_AF-A0A409VV48-F1
#
_entry.id   AF-A0A409VV48-F1
#
_cell.length_a   1.000
_cell.length_b   1.000
_cell.length_c   1.000
_cell.angle_alpha   90.00
_cell.angle_beta   90.00
_cell.angle_gamma   90.00
#
_symmetry.space_group_name_H-M   'P 1'
#
loop_
_entity.id
_entity.type
_entity.pdbx_description
1 polymer ?
#
loop_
_entity_poly.entity_id
_entity_poly.type
_entity_poly.pdbx_seq_one_letter_code
_entity_poly.pdbx_strand_id
1 'polypeptide(L)'
;MANAQHPTLAVEQSIYASIVLSSVLYGLLIYMVFHSYYILKGLAEDDFRWRQFYIYYGFIQLFLVTLRSALNAVTGQLMWIDHRNVSGGPFAYYITLSGNWYGISVVICAILSFALTDALLIYRCYIIWNCDWRIIVLPTLLFIGEIVMGILVPVEIAITKISFLQKSSTNLSVPWVSLTCALTTSITGLI
;
A
#
# COMPACT_ATOMS: atom_id res chain seq x y z
N MET A 1 15.14 -14.51 -32.34
CA MET A 1 14.22 -14.83 -31.21
C MET A 1 14.87 -14.69 -29.82
N ALA A 2 16.12 -14.22 -29.68
CA ALA A 2 16.80 -14.07 -28.38
C ALA A 2 16.70 -12.66 -27.74
N ASN A 3 16.24 -11.63 -28.45
CA ASN A 3 16.24 -10.24 -27.94
C ASN A 3 14.97 -9.83 -27.15
N ALA A 4 13.91 -10.65 -27.13
CA ALA A 4 12.66 -10.31 -26.42
C ALA A 4 12.64 -10.80 -24.95
N GLN A 5 13.63 -11.58 -24.51
CA GLN A 5 13.66 -12.19 -23.18
C GLN A 5 14.27 -11.28 -22.10
N HIS A 6 15.06 -10.28 -22.50
CA HIS A 6 15.72 -9.34 -21.60
C HIS A 6 14.75 -8.41 -20.82
N PRO A 7 13.70 -7.81 -21.42
CA PRO A 7 12.83 -6.89 -20.68
C PRO A 7 11.95 -7.58 -19.64
N THR A 8 11.48 -8.80 -19.90
CA THR A 8 10.59 -9.53 -18.97
C THR A 8 11.36 -10.05 -17.76
N LEU A 9 12.62 -10.49 -17.95
CA LEU A 9 13.47 -10.95 -16.86
C LEU A 9 13.74 -9.85 -15.82
N ALA A 10 14.04 -8.63 -16.28
CA ALA A 10 14.28 -7.50 -15.40
C ALA A 10 13.04 -7.17 -14.55
N VAL A 11 11.84 -7.24 -15.15
CA VAL A 11 10.57 -7.03 -14.43
C VAL A 11 10.34 -8.14 -13.41
N GLU A 12 10.55 -9.40 -13.76
CA GLU A 12 10.41 -10.53 -12.82
C GLU A 12 11.36 -10.41 -11.62
N GLN A 13 12.61 -10.00 -11.85
CA GLN A 13 13.58 -9.73 -10.79
C GLN A 13 13.15 -8.57 -9.89
N SER A 14 12.60 -7.49 -10.46
CA SER A 14 12.12 -6.34 -9.69
C SER A 14 10.91 -6.69 -8.81
N ILE A 15 10.00 -7.53 -9.31
CA ILE A 15 8.84 -8.02 -8.54
C ILE A 15 9.34 -8.88 -7.37
N TYR A 16 10.29 -9.79 -7.62
CA TYR A 16 10.87 -10.60 -6.56
C TYR A 16 11.55 -9.74 -5.48
N ALA A 17 12.38 -8.78 -5.88
CA ALA A 17 13.03 -7.84 -4.97
C ALA A 17 11.99 -7.04 -4.15
N SER A 18 10.88 -6.65 -4.77
CA SER A 18 9.80 -5.90 -4.11
C SER A 18 9.06 -6.73 -3.06
N ILE A 19 8.85 -8.02 -3.28
CA ILE A 19 8.23 -8.93 -2.31
C ILE A 19 9.15 -9.14 -1.11
N VAL A 20 10.45 -9.36 -1.35
CA VAL A 20 11.45 -9.49 -0.27
C VAL A 20 11.56 -8.20 0.53
N LEU A 21 11.59 -7.04 -0.13
CA LEU A 21 11.61 -5.75 0.55
C LEU A 21 10.34 -5.55 1.39
N SER A 22 9.16 -5.89 0.84
CA SER A 22 7.89 -5.78 1.53
C SER A 22 7.80 -6.66 2.78
N SER A 23 8.42 -7.85 2.77
CA SER A 23 8.42 -8.75 3.94
C SER A 23 9.30 -8.21 5.07
N VAL A 24 10.45 -7.61 4.74
CA VAL A 24 11.32 -6.93 5.72
C VAL A 24 10.59 -5.73 6.34
N LEU A 25 9.96 -4.89 5.51
CA LEU A 25 9.19 -3.73 5.98
C LEU A 25 7.99 -4.14 6.84
N TYR A 26 7.36 -5.28 6.54
CA TYR A 26 6.29 -5.83 7.37
C TYR A 26 6.80 -6.24 8.77
N GLY A 27 7.98 -6.85 8.87
CA GLY A 27 8.60 -7.15 10.17
C GLY A 27 8.88 -5.89 10.99
N LEU A 28 9.33 -4.82 10.33
CA LEU A 28 9.56 -3.52 10.95
C LEU A 28 8.24 -2.90 11.45
N LEU A 29 7.16 -2.99 10.66
CA LEU A 29 5.83 -2.53 11.07
C LEU A 29 5.34 -3.24 12.33
N ILE A 30 5.50 -4.57 12.40
CA ILE A 30 5.18 -5.35 13.60
C ILE A 30 5.92 -4.78 14.81
N TYR A 31 7.24 -4.62 14.70
CA TYR A 31 8.06 -4.07 15.76
C TYR A 31 7.58 -2.68 16.22
N MET A 32 7.28 -1.78 15.28
CA MET A 32 6.78 -0.44 15.59
C MET A 32 5.44 -0.46 16.35
N VAL A 33 4.49 -1.31 15.94
CA VAL A 33 3.18 -1.42 16.60
C VAL A 33 3.34 -1.93 18.05
N PHE A 34 4.17 -2.96 18.25
CA PHE A 34 4.46 -3.46 19.60
C PHE A 34 5.18 -2.41 20.45
N HIS A 35 6.19 -1.73 19.91
CA HIS A 35 6.91 -0.68 20.62
C HIS A 35 5.98 0.48 21.01
N SER A 36 5.11 0.92 20.10
CA SER A 36 4.10 1.93 20.37
C SER A 36 3.16 1.49 21.50
N TYR A 37 2.74 0.22 21.52
CA TYR A 37 1.90 -0.32 22.58
C TYR A 37 2.60 -0.31 23.95
N TYR A 38 3.89 -0.63 24.02
CA TYR A 38 4.66 -0.58 25.25
C TYR A 38 4.79 0.85 25.80
N ILE A 39 5.10 1.83 24.94
CA ILE A 39 5.17 3.24 25.34
C ILE A 39 3.81 3.72 25.87
N LEU A 40 2.73 3.42 25.14
CA LEU A 40 1.40 3.92 25.47
C LEU A 40 0.83 3.32 26.77
N LYS A 41 1.34 2.14 27.18
CA LYS A 41 1.08 1.56 28.51
C LYS A 41 1.85 2.25 29.64
N GLY A 42 3.04 2.76 29.35
CA GLY A 42 3.88 3.47 30.33
C GLY A 42 3.44 4.89 30.62
N LEU A 43 2.73 5.54 29.69
CA LEU A 43 2.11 6.85 29.90
C LEU A 43 0.79 6.67 30.71
N ALA A 44 0.89 6.85 32.02
CA ALA A 44 -0.22 6.68 32.97
C ALA A 44 -1.22 7.84 32.99
N GLU A 45 -0.87 9.00 32.42
CA GLU A 45 -1.63 10.26 32.57
C GLU A 45 -2.45 10.67 31.33
N ASP A 46 -2.35 9.93 30.23
CA ASP A 46 -3.05 10.28 28.99
C ASP A 46 -4.50 9.77 28.98
N ASP A 47 -5.39 10.52 28.33
CA ASP A 47 -6.83 10.21 28.26
C ASP A 47 -7.05 8.78 27.72
N PHE A 48 -7.59 7.90 28.57
CA PHE A 48 -7.77 6.46 28.31
C PHE A 48 -8.45 6.18 26.94
N ARG A 49 -9.37 7.06 26.53
CA ARG A 49 -10.14 6.96 25.28
C ARG A 49 -9.26 7.19 24.04
N TRP A 50 -8.39 8.20 24.05
CA TRP A 50 -7.49 8.49 22.93
C TRP A 50 -6.45 7.38 22.78
N ARG A 51 -5.93 6.89 23.91
CA ARG A 51 -5.03 5.72 23.93
C ARG A 51 -5.63 4.49 23.25
N GLN A 52 -6.87 4.13 23.62
CA GLN A 52 -7.53 2.97 23.00
C GLN A 52 -7.72 3.17 21.50
N PHE A 53 -8.10 4.37 21.06
CA PHE A 53 -8.26 4.67 19.64
C PHE A 53 -6.97 4.41 18.83
N TYR A 54 -5.81 4.91 19.30
CA TYR A 54 -4.53 4.67 18.64
C TYR A 54 -4.13 3.19 18.60
N ILE A 55 -4.42 2.43 19.66
CA ILE A 55 -4.14 0.99 19.71
C ILE A 55 -4.98 0.26 18.66
N TYR A 56 -6.30 0.48 18.64
CA TYR A 56 -7.18 -0.14 17.64
C TYR A 56 -6.76 0.23 16.22
N TYR A 57 -6.38 1.48 15.99
CA TYR A 57 -5.88 1.94 14.71
C TYR A 57 -4.63 1.18 14.25
N GLY A 58 -3.63 1.05 15.13
CA GLY A 58 -2.40 0.32 14.83
C GLY A 58 -2.63 -1.16 14.54
N PHE A 59 -3.54 -1.81 15.27
CA PHE A 59 -3.91 -3.21 15.02
C PHE A 59 -4.66 -3.41 13.70
N ILE A 60 -5.57 -2.50 13.35
CA ILE A 60 -6.26 -2.52 12.05
C ILE A 60 -5.26 -2.35 10.91
N GLN A 61 -4.33 -1.40 11.04
CA GLN A 61 -3.29 -1.19 10.04
C GLN A 61 -2.40 -2.44 9.90
N LEU A 62 -2.00 -3.03 11.02
CA LEU A 62 -1.21 -4.26 11.02
C LEU A 62 -1.96 -5.38 10.28
N PHE A 63 -3.24 -5.58 10.59
CA PHE A 63 -4.08 -6.60 9.95
C PHE A 63 -4.17 -6.44 8.43
N LEU A 64 -4.37 -5.22 7.92
CA LEU A 64 -4.43 -4.94 6.48
C LEU A 64 -3.11 -5.25 5.78
N VAL A 65 -1.99 -4.86 6.39
CA VAL A 65 -0.66 -5.13 5.84
C VAL A 65 -0.32 -6.63 5.91
N THR A 66 -0.73 -7.34 6.98
CA THR A 66 -0.60 -8.80 7.08
C THR A 66 -1.34 -9.50 5.94
N LEU A 67 -2.59 -9.11 5.69
CA LEU A 67 -3.41 -9.70 4.63
C LEU A 67 -2.76 -9.49 3.26
N ARG A 68 -2.32 -8.25 2.97
CA ARG A 68 -1.57 -7.93 1.76
C ARG A 68 -0.31 -8.78 1.61
N SER A 69 0.46 -8.94 2.69
CA SER A 69 1.71 -9.72 2.70
C SER A 69 1.45 -11.21 2.45
N ALA A 70 0.45 -11.80 3.10
CA ALA A 70 0.05 -13.19 2.90
C ALA A 70 -0.39 -13.47 1.46
N LEU A 71 -1.22 -12.58 0.89
CA LEU A 71 -1.67 -12.71 -0.49
C LEU A 71 -0.52 -12.56 -1.50
N ASN A 72 0.47 -11.70 -1.22
CA ASN A 72 1.69 -11.59 -2.03
C ASN A 72 2.53 -12.87 -1.96
N ALA A 73 2.65 -13.50 -0.78
CA ALA A 73 3.35 -14.78 -0.63
C ALA A 73 2.69 -15.89 -1.45
N VAL A 74 1.36 -16.01 -1.39
CA VAL A 74 0.59 -16.98 -2.18
C VAL A 74 0.74 -16.71 -3.68
N THR A 75 0.65 -15.44 -4.09
CA THR A 75 0.87 -15.03 -5.49
C THR A 75 2.26 -15.44 -5.97
N GLY A 76 3.28 -15.25 -5.13
CA GLY A 76 4.63 -15.69 -5.43
C GLY A 76 4.74 -17.21 -5.60
N GLN A 77 4.16 -17.99 -4.69
CA GLN A 77 4.17 -19.45 -4.84
C GLN A 77 3.49 -19.91 -6.13
N LEU A 78 2.31 -19.37 -6.44
CA LEU A 78 1.58 -19.72 -7.66
C LEU A 78 2.36 -19.36 -8.92
N MET A 79 3.01 -18.19 -8.94
CA MET A 79 3.75 -17.70 -10.10
C MET A 79 5.07 -18.45 -10.33
N TRP A 80 5.86 -18.72 -9.28
CA TRP A 80 7.21 -19.27 -9.42
C TRP A 80 7.29 -20.79 -9.26
N ILE A 81 6.40 -21.41 -8.49
CA ILE A 81 6.44 -22.86 -8.18
C ILE A 81 5.40 -23.61 -9.01
N ASP A 82 4.13 -23.22 -8.90
CA ASP A 82 3.02 -24.02 -9.40
C ASP A 82 2.84 -23.88 -10.93
N HIS A 83 2.90 -22.64 -11.43
CA HIS A 83 2.63 -22.30 -12.83
C HIS A 83 3.87 -21.77 -13.58
N ARG A 84 5.04 -22.35 -13.33
CA ARG A 84 6.32 -21.91 -13.94
C ARG A 84 6.38 -22.12 -15.46
N ASN A 85 5.70 -23.13 -15.98
CA ASN A 85 5.80 -23.58 -17.39
C ASN A 85 4.63 -23.11 -18.27
N VAL A 86 3.86 -22.11 -17.86
CA VAL A 86 2.72 -21.60 -18.63
C VAL A 86 3.20 -20.85 -19.89
N SER A 87 2.47 -21.02 -21.00
CA SER A 87 2.74 -20.31 -22.26
C SER A 87 2.67 -18.79 -22.06
N GLY A 88 3.79 -18.09 -22.23
CA GLY A 88 3.93 -16.65 -21.96
C GLY A 88 4.77 -16.29 -20.74
N GLY A 89 5.20 -17.28 -19.95
CA GLY A 89 6.09 -17.09 -18.80
C GLY A 89 5.37 -16.70 -17.51
N PRO A 90 6.10 -16.67 -16.38
CA PRO A 90 5.55 -16.36 -15.06
C PRO A 90 4.86 -14.97 -15.01
N PHE A 91 5.42 -13.99 -15.73
CA PHE A 91 4.83 -12.66 -15.83
C PHE A 91 3.45 -12.63 -16.50
N ALA A 92 3.19 -13.44 -17.52
CA ALA A 92 1.86 -13.49 -18.16
C ALA A 92 0.81 -14.11 -17.22
N TYR A 93 1.22 -15.06 -16.39
CA TYR A 93 0.36 -15.64 -15.36
C TYR A 93 0.04 -14.63 -14.25
N TYR A 94 1.02 -13.84 -13.82
CA TYR A 94 0.81 -12.73 -12.87
C TYR A 94 -0.24 -11.75 -13.36
N ILE A 95 -0.20 -11.37 -14.64
CA ILE A 95 -1.17 -10.44 -15.22
C ILE A 95 -2.59 -11.01 -15.12
N THR A 96 -2.75 -12.30 -15.44
CA THR A 96 -4.05 -12.97 -15.37
C THR A 96 -4.55 -13.10 -13.94
N LEU A 97 -3.66 -13.44 -13.00
CA LEU A 97 -3.99 -13.60 -11.58
C LEU A 97 -4.38 -12.26 -10.94
N SER A 98 -3.77 -11.16 -11.40
CA SER A 98 -4.05 -9.82 -10.87
C SER A 98 -5.45 -9.29 -11.20
N GLY A 99 -6.05 -9.76 -12.31
CA GLY A 99 -7.46 -9.50 -12.64
C GLY A 99 -8.44 -10.44 -11.93
N ASN A 100 -7.94 -11.44 -11.20
CA ASN A 100 -8.76 -12.31 -10.38
C ASN A 100 -9.05 -11.66 -9.02
N TRP A 101 -10.04 -12.17 -8.29
CA TRP A 101 -10.45 -11.64 -6.99
C TRP A 101 -9.27 -11.52 -5.98
N TYR A 102 -8.31 -12.45 -6.06
CA TYR A 102 -7.07 -12.41 -5.28
C TYR A 102 -6.27 -11.12 -5.55
N GLY A 103 -5.98 -10.80 -6.81
CA GLY A 103 -5.21 -9.61 -7.16
C GLY A 103 -5.90 -8.31 -6.78
N ILE A 104 -7.20 -8.23 -7.00
CA ILE A 104 -8.01 -7.06 -6.63
C ILE A 104 -7.97 -6.86 -5.11
N SER A 105 -8.12 -7.92 -4.32
CA SER A 105 -8.06 -7.83 -2.85
C SER A 105 -6.70 -7.33 -2.35
N VAL A 106 -5.59 -7.73 -2.97
CA VAL A 106 -4.24 -7.22 -2.65
C VAL A 106 -4.17 -5.71 -2.85
N VAL A 107 -4.67 -5.22 -3.99
CA VAL A 107 -4.65 -3.80 -4.35
C VAL A 107 -5.53 -3.00 -3.39
N ILE A 108 -6.75 -3.47 -3.09
CA ILE A 108 -7.66 -2.80 -2.16
C ILE A 108 -7.03 -2.70 -0.76
N CYS A 109 -6.43 -3.79 -0.25
CA CYS A 109 -5.77 -3.77 1.06
C CYS A 109 -4.58 -2.80 1.08
N ALA A 110 -3.82 -2.71 -0.02
CA ALA A 110 -2.71 -1.76 -0.12
C ALA A 110 -3.22 -0.32 -0.05
N ILE A 111 -4.21 0.03 -0.86
CA ILE A 111 -4.77 1.39 -0.95
C ILE A 111 -5.38 1.81 0.39
N LEU A 112 -6.12 0.90 1.05
CA LEU A 112 -6.65 1.17 2.38
C LEU A 112 -5.53 1.38 3.42
N SER A 113 -4.45 0.59 3.34
CA SER A 113 -3.30 0.76 4.25
C SER A 113 -2.58 2.10 4.05
N PHE A 114 -2.41 2.54 2.80
CA PHE A 114 -1.84 3.85 2.49
C PHE A 114 -2.75 4.97 2.99
N ALA A 115 -4.04 4.93 2.66
CA ALA A 115 -5.01 5.92 3.12
C ALA A 115 -5.07 6.03 4.66
N LEU A 116 -4.97 4.91 5.38
CA LEU A 116 -4.85 4.93 6.84
C LEU A 116 -3.51 5.54 7.30
N THR A 117 -2.41 5.25 6.62
CA THR A 117 -1.12 5.85 7.00
C THR A 117 -1.18 7.37 6.85
N ASP A 118 -1.72 7.84 5.73
CA ASP A 118 -1.78 9.24 5.37
C ASP A 118 -2.80 10.01 6.23
N ALA A 119 -3.94 9.40 6.56
CA ALA A 119 -4.90 9.96 7.49
C ALA A 119 -4.29 10.20 8.89
N LEU A 120 -3.44 9.28 9.36
CA LEU A 120 -2.77 9.42 10.66
C LEU A 120 -1.70 10.52 10.63
N LEU A 121 -0.97 10.68 9.53
CA LEU A 121 -0.02 11.76 9.33
C LEU A 121 -0.71 13.13 9.33
N ILE A 122 -1.83 13.26 8.61
CA ILE A 122 -2.65 14.48 8.60
C ILE A 122 -3.15 14.80 10.02
N TYR A 123 -3.66 13.81 10.75
CA TYR A 123 -4.14 13.99 12.11
C TYR A 123 -3.03 14.51 13.05
N ARG A 124 -1.81 13.97 12.95
CA ARG A 124 -0.67 14.46 13.74
C ARG A 124 -0.28 15.88 13.38
N CYS A 125 -0.24 16.21 12.09
CA CYS A 125 0.04 17.56 11.62
C CYS A 125 -1.00 18.57 12.14
N TYR A 126 -2.27 18.19 12.19
CA TYR A 126 -3.36 19.01 12.70
C TYR A 126 -3.17 19.40 14.18
N ILE A 127 -2.72 18.45 15.01
CA ILE A 127 -2.45 18.69 16.43
C ILE A 127 -1.24 19.61 16.61
N ILE A 128 -0.16 19.41 15.83
CA ILE A 128 1.09 20.19 15.96
C ILE A 128 0.88 21.66 15.62
N TRP A 129 0.09 21.96 14.58
CA TRP A 129 -0.18 23.31 14.11
C TRP A 129 -1.34 24.03 14.83
N ASN A 130 -1.71 23.57 16.03
CA ASN A 130 -2.71 24.23 16.88
C ASN A 130 -4.04 24.57 16.16
N CYS A 131 -4.49 23.68 15.26
CA CYS A 131 -5.70 23.85 14.43
C CYS A 131 -5.66 24.98 13.39
N ASP A 132 -4.51 25.43 12.88
CA ASP A 132 -4.47 26.41 11.78
C ASP A 132 -4.93 25.79 10.44
N TRP A 133 -6.22 25.94 10.12
CA TRP A 133 -6.86 25.35 8.93
C TRP A 133 -6.18 25.69 7.60
N ARG A 134 -5.59 26.88 7.46
CA ARG A 134 -5.03 27.38 6.19
C ARG A 134 -3.93 26.48 5.62
N ILE A 135 -3.17 25.87 6.51
CA ILE A 135 -1.99 25.07 6.19
C ILE A 135 -2.40 23.62 5.87
N ILE A 136 -3.56 23.19 6.35
CA ILE A 136 -4.08 21.83 6.25
C ILE A 136 -4.98 21.64 5.01
N VAL A 137 -5.45 22.73 4.40
CA VAL A 137 -6.23 22.67 3.15
C VAL A 137 -5.47 21.96 2.03
N LEU A 138 -4.16 22.23 1.91
CA LEU A 138 -3.35 21.62 0.85
C LEU A 138 -3.22 20.09 1.01
N PRO A 139 -2.77 19.54 2.15
CA PRO A 139 -2.68 18.09 2.32
C PRO A 139 -4.04 17.40 2.30
N THR A 140 -5.11 18.04 2.78
CA THR A 140 -6.47 17.45 2.70
C THR A 140 -7.00 17.38 1.27
N LEU A 141 -6.71 18.37 0.42
CA LEU A 141 -7.07 18.33 -1.00
C LEU A 141 -6.32 17.22 -1.73
N LEU A 142 -5.02 17.04 -1.45
CA LEU A 142 -4.22 15.94 -1.99
C LEU A 142 -4.77 14.58 -1.53
N PHE A 143 -5.19 14.47 -0.26
CA PHE A 143 -5.76 13.24 0.30
C PHE A 143 -7.06 12.84 -0.39
N ILE A 144 -7.93 13.80 -0.70
CA ILE A 144 -9.16 13.52 -1.46
C ILE A 144 -8.81 13.01 -2.86
N GLY A 145 -7.83 13.64 -3.53
CA GLY A 145 -7.35 13.19 -4.83
C GLY A 145 -6.78 11.77 -4.79
N GLU A 146 -6.03 11.46 -3.75
CA GLU A 146 -5.48 10.13 -3.51
C GLU A 146 -6.59 9.07 -3.34
N ILE A 147 -7.60 9.33 -2.50
CA ILE A 147 -8.73 8.41 -2.30
C ILE A 147 -9.48 8.16 -3.60
N VAL A 148 -9.76 9.22 -4.37
CA VAL A 148 -10.48 9.11 -5.65
C VAL A 148 -9.70 8.23 -6.61
N MET A 149 -8.41 8.51 -6.82
CA MET A 149 -7.57 7.70 -7.71
C MET A 149 -7.39 6.27 -7.17
N GLY A 150 -7.27 6.11 -5.86
CA GLY A 150 -7.16 4.81 -5.20
C GLY A 150 -8.40 3.93 -5.37
N ILE A 151 -9.61 4.50 -5.42
CA ILE A 151 -10.83 3.73 -5.69
C ILE A 151 -10.94 3.35 -7.18
N LEU A 152 -10.49 4.23 -8.08
CA LEU A 152 -10.58 3.99 -9.53
C LEU A 152 -9.68 2.83 -10.00
N VAL A 153 -8.48 2.68 -9.42
CA VAL A 153 -7.53 1.61 -9.78
C VAL A 153 -8.14 0.19 -9.68
N PRO A 154 -8.68 -0.27 -8.55
CA PRO A 154 -9.27 -1.61 -8.43
C PRO A 154 -10.55 -1.78 -9.26
N VAL A 155 -11.32 -0.70 -9.47
CA VAL A 155 -12.52 -0.73 -10.33
C VAL A 155 -12.14 -1.02 -11.78
N GLU A 156 -11.11 -0.35 -12.29
CA GLU A 156 -10.62 -0.57 -13.66
C GLU A 156 -10.01 -1.95 -13.86
N ILE A 157 -9.31 -2.46 -12.84
CA ILE A 157 -8.80 -3.84 -12.83
C ILE A 157 -9.98 -4.83 -12.88
N ALA A 158 -11.06 -4.58 -12.12
CA ALA A 158 -12.24 -5.45 -12.10
C ALA A 158 -13.01 -5.44 -13.43
N ILE A 159 -13.16 -4.28 -14.08
CA ILE A 159 -13.86 -4.13 -15.35
C ILE A 159 -13.04 -4.75 -16.48
N THR A 160 -11.75 -4.44 -16.54
CA THR A 160 -10.91 -4.80 -17.70
C THR A 160 -10.31 -6.19 -17.55
N LYS A 161 -10.27 -6.76 -16.32
CA LYS A 161 -9.54 -7.99 -15.97
C LYS A 161 -8.07 -7.94 -16.35
N ILE A 162 -7.50 -6.74 -16.35
CA ILE A 162 -6.11 -6.47 -16.71
C ILE A 162 -5.32 -6.12 -15.45
N SER A 163 -4.05 -6.49 -15.42
CA SER A 163 -3.14 -6.17 -14.33
C SER A 163 -2.90 -4.69 -14.08
N PHE A 164 -2.46 -4.40 -12.86
CA PHE A 164 -1.94 -3.10 -12.43
C PHE A 164 -0.79 -2.58 -13.31
N LEU A 165 -0.02 -3.48 -13.93
CA LEU A 165 1.18 -3.16 -14.73
C LEU A 165 0.89 -2.97 -16.22
N GLN A 166 -0.34 -3.22 -16.67
CA GLN A 166 -0.69 -3.01 -18.07
C GLN A 166 -1.09 -1.56 -18.31
N LYS A 167 -0.84 -1.10 -19.54
CA LYS A 167 -0.90 0.31 -19.95
C LYS A 167 -2.19 1.07 -19.56
N SER A 168 -3.32 0.37 -19.43
CA SER A 168 -4.60 0.98 -19.02
C SER A 168 -4.60 1.34 -17.53
N SER A 169 -4.27 0.37 -16.67
CA SER A 169 -4.22 0.57 -15.21
C SER A 169 -3.10 1.52 -14.80
N THR A 170 -1.95 1.50 -15.50
CA THR A 170 -0.81 2.36 -15.18
C THR A 170 -1.12 3.86 -15.27
N ASN A 171 -2.07 4.26 -16.13
CA ASN A 171 -2.47 5.67 -16.25
C ASN A 171 -3.15 6.20 -14.98
N LEU A 172 -3.71 5.33 -14.15
CA LEU A 172 -4.36 5.69 -12.89
C LEU A 172 -3.49 5.39 -11.68
N SER A 173 -2.69 4.34 -11.76
CA SER A 173 -1.77 3.96 -10.68
C SER A 173 -0.62 4.95 -10.51
N VAL A 174 -0.05 5.48 -11.61
CA VAL A 174 1.03 6.48 -11.56
C VAL A 174 0.60 7.78 -10.85
N PRO A 175 -0.53 8.41 -11.20
CA PRO A 175 -0.97 9.60 -10.47
C PRO A 175 -1.34 9.29 -9.02
N TRP A 176 -1.92 8.12 -8.73
CA TRP A 176 -2.18 7.72 -7.34
C TRP A 176 -0.90 7.69 -6.50
N VAL A 177 0.15 6.99 -6.94
CA VAL A 177 1.44 6.94 -6.21
C VAL A 177 2.07 8.33 -6.11
N SER A 178 1.98 9.13 -7.17
CA SER A 178 2.53 10.50 -7.16
C SER A 178 1.83 11.40 -6.14
N LEU A 179 0.50 11.26 -5.98
CA LEU A 179 -0.28 12.00 -5.00
C LEU A 179 0.07 11.58 -3.57
N THR A 180 0.18 10.29 -3.29
CA THR A 180 0.63 9.78 -1.97
C THR A 180 2.02 10.32 -1.61
N CYS A 181 2.97 10.30 -2.56
CA CYS A 181 4.30 10.86 -2.33
C CYS A 181 4.25 12.37 -2.09
N ALA A 182 3.52 13.13 -2.92
CA ALA A 182 3.39 14.57 -2.76
C ALA A 182 2.76 14.96 -1.41
N LEU A 183 1.75 14.20 -0.97
CA LEU A 183 1.10 14.37 0.32
C LEU A 183 2.08 14.10 1.47
N THR A 184 2.77 12.97 1.43
CA THR A 184 3.75 12.60 2.46
C THR A 184 4.88 13.63 2.53
N THR A 185 5.41 14.08 1.39
CA THR A 185 6.46 15.11 1.34
C THR A 185 5.96 16.45 1.86
N SER A 186 4.73 16.86 1.51
CA SER A 186 4.14 18.09 2.02
C SER A 186 4.01 18.03 3.54
N ILE A 187 3.39 16.97 4.08
CA ILE A 187 3.21 16.83 5.53
C ILE A 187 4.55 16.77 6.27
N THR A 188 5.53 16.05 5.72
CA THR A 188 6.88 15.96 6.33
C THR A 188 7.59 17.30 6.32
N GLY A 189 7.42 18.12 5.28
CA GLY A 189 8.01 19.46 5.23
C GLY A 189 7.36 20.47 6.18
N LEU A 190 6.15 20.16 6.69
CA LEU A 190 5.40 21.00 7.62
C LEU A 190 5.60 20.63 9.09
N ILE A 191 6.09 19.42 9.39
CA ILE A 191 6.40 18.94 10.74
C ILE A 191 7.80 19.43 11.13
#